data_AF-A0A956EDX6-F1
#
_entry.id   AF-A0A956EDX6-F1
#
_cell.length_a   1.000
_cell.length_b   1.000
_cell.length_c   1.000
_cell.angle_alpha   90.00
_cell.angle_beta   90.00
_cell.angle_gamma   90.00
#
_symmetry.space_group_name_H-M   'P 1'
#
loop_
_entity.id
_entity.type
_entity.pdbx_description
1 polymer ?
#
loop_
_entity_poly.entity_id
_entity_poly.type
_entity_poly.pdbx_seq_one_letter_code
_entity_poly.pdbx_strand_id
1 'polypeptide(L)'
;MKSMAKYRGLVYVKHGRVGSRSEGPDYYLQTYKGDFLLRYGERTPWEPDYRLEFYGRRMVEIEGKLLDRHTIQVETIDAILSPRIPQPEQDEPRIGHPFELKLGQSVHLSDAPLTVAFLSVEGDSRCPTGLTCVWEGKCDIVLCLTPDGADGQKVDLTVQGGRPDLAEAVVVGYHVEVHAVKPYPTAAQPQPDPSLYTAVVEIGRIE
;
A
#
# COMPACT_ATOMS: atom_id res chain seq x y z
N MET A 1 -23.99 -13.54 -24.97
CA MET A 1 -22.75 -13.24 -24.23
C MET A 1 -23.13 -12.85 -22.81
N LYS A 2 -22.71 -13.60 -21.79
CA LYS A 2 -23.01 -13.23 -20.39
C LYS A 2 -22.11 -12.05 -20.01
N SER A 3 -22.71 -11.01 -19.42
CA SER A 3 -22.04 -9.77 -19.00
C SER A 3 -21.10 -10.01 -17.81
N MET A 4 -20.06 -9.19 -17.70
CA MET A 4 -19.22 -9.11 -16.49
C MET A 4 -20.07 -8.69 -15.30
N ALA A 5 -19.80 -9.26 -14.13
CA ALA A 5 -20.47 -8.91 -12.89
C ALA A 5 -19.51 -8.99 -11.71
N LYS A 6 -19.85 -8.28 -10.64
CA LYS A 6 -19.12 -8.29 -9.38
C LYS A 6 -19.74 -9.24 -8.37
N TYR A 7 -18.90 -10.02 -7.72
CA TYR A 7 -19.27 -10.99 -6.69
C TYR A 7 -18.45 -10.72 -5.43
N ARG A 8 -19.05 -10.87 -4.25
CA ARG A 8 -18.37 -10.69 -2.97
C ARG A 8 -18.63 -11.89 -2.07
N GLY A 9 -17.59 -12.37 -1.40
CA GLY A 9 -17.70 -13.57 -0.58
C GLY A 9 -16.38 -14.03 0.02
N LEU A 10 -16.43 -15.13 0.75
CA LEU A 10 -15.27 -15.79 1.33
C LEU A 10 -14.73 -16.84 0.35
N VAL A 11 -13.44 -16.76 -0.01
CA VAL A 11 -12.80 -17.84 -0.76
C VAL A 11 -12.46 -18.98 0.19
N TYR A 12 -12.82 -20.21 -0.18
CA TYR A 12 -12.41 -21.40 0.55
C TYR A 12 -12.03 -22.52 -0.40
N VAL A 13 -11.16 -23.42 0.07
CA VAL A 13 -10.65 -24.55 -0.71
C VAL A 13 -11.31 -25.83 -0.23
N LYS A 14 -11.89 -26.57 -1.16
CA LYS A 14 -12.42 -27.91 -0.91
C LYS A 14 -11.47 -28.93 -1.53
N HIS A 15 -10.96 -29.80 -0.68
CA HIS A 15 -10.24 -31.00 -1.11
C HIS A 15 -11.25 -32.14 -1.16
N GLY A 16 -11.13 -33.02 -2.16
CA GLY A 16 -11.99 -34.18 -2.33
C GLY A 16 -12.13 -35.02 -1.05
N ARG A 17 -13.35 -35.52 -0.74
CA ARG A 17 -13.67 -36.21 0.52
C ARG A 17 -12.90 -37.53 0.71
N VAL A 18 -12.36 -38.11 -0.36
CA VAL A 18 -11.85 -39.49 -0.36
C VAL A 18 -10.33 -39.56 -0.20
N GLY A 19 -9.60 -38.44 -0.23
CA GLY A 19 -8.14 -38.46 -0.04
C GLY A 19 -7.38 -39.25 -1.11
N SER A 20 -8.02 -39.68 -2.20
CA SER A 20 -7.33 -40.17 -3.37
C SER A 20 -6.58 -39.00 -4.00
N ARG A 21 -5.27 -39.15 -4.23
CA ARG A 21 -4.36 -38.18 -4.86
C ARG A 21 -4.79 -37.65 -6.24
N SER A 22 -5.98 -38.02 -6.71
CA SER A 22 -6.57 -37.71 -8.01
C SER A 22 -7.58 -36.55 -7.95
N GLU A 23 -8.05 -36.13 -6.77
CA GLU A 23 -8.98 -35.02 -6.58
C GLU A 23 -8.20 -33.80 -6.07
N GLY A 24 -7.75 -32.91 -6.96
CA GLY A 24 -7.01 -31.70 -6.55
C GLY A 24 -7.90 -30.62 -5.94
N PRO A 25 -7.33 -29.45 -5.58
CA PRO A 25 -8.06 -28.41 -4.86
C PRO A 25 -9.10 -27.75 -5.76
N ASP A 26 -10.34 -27.64 -5.29
CA ASP A 26 -11.36 -26.78 -5.88
C ASP A 26 -11.58 -25.54 -5.02
N TYR A 27 -11.58 -24.39 -5.69
CA TYR A 27 -11.71 -23.08 -5.06
C TYR A 27 -13.13 -22.59 -5.20
N TYR A 28 -13.76 -22.25 -4.08
CA TYR A 28 -15.13 -21.78 -4.03
C TYR A 28 -15.21 -20.38 -3.44
N LEU A 29 -16.14 -19.58 -3.94
CA LEU A 29 -16.59 -18.33 -3.32
C LEU A 29 -17.90 -18.59 -2.59
N GLN A 30 -17.87 -18.55 -1.26
CA GLN A 30 -19.06 -18.58 -0.42
C GLN A 30 -19.71 -17.19 -0.39
N THR A 31 -20.96 -17.12 -0.81
CA THR A 31 -21.77 -15.88 -0.79
C THR A 31 -23.08 -16.11 -0.04
N TYR A 32 -23.84 -15.04 0.22
CA TYR A 32 -25.19 -15.16 0.78
C TYR A 32 -26.19 -15.89 -0.16
N LYS A 33 -25.88 -15.99 -1.46
CA LYS A 33 -26.70 -16.70 -2.45
C LYS A 33 -26.31 -18.17 -2.61
N GLY A 34 -25.26 -18.62 -1.91
CA GLY A 34 -24.67 -19.93 -2.06
C GLY A 34 -23.23 -19.88 -2.57
N ASP A 35 -22.71 -21.05 -2.88
CA ASP A 35 -21.30 -21.25 -3.21
C ASP A 35 -21.09 -21.33 -4.72
N PHE A 36 -20.06 -20.65 -5.20
CA PHE A 36 -19.68 -20.63 -6.60
C PHE A 36 -18.29 -21.20 -6.81
N LEU A 37 -18.13 -22.15 -7.71
CA LEU A 37 -16.84 -22.66 -8.16
C LEU A 37 -16.09 -21.56 -8.92
N LEU A 38 -14.83 -21.33 -8.58
CA LEU A 38 -13.98 -20.33 -9.21
C LEU A 38 -13.05 -20.97 -10.24
N ARG A 39 -12.93 -20.33 -11.40
CA ARG A 39 -12.00 -20.68 -12.48
C ARG A 39 -11.25 -19.43 -12.92
N TYR A 40 -9.98 -19.29 -12.55
CA TYR A 40 -9.14 -18.18 -13.00
C TYR A 40 -8.46 -18.50 -14.34
N GLY A 41 -7.90 -19.71 -14.47
CA GLY A 41 -7.33 -20.21 -15.71
C GLY A 41 -7.75 -21.65 -16.05
N GLU A 42 -7.39 -22.10 -17.25
CA GLU A 42 -7.44 -23.53 -17.59
C GLU A 42 -6.34 -24.26 -16.82
N ARG A 43 -6.72 -25.32 -16.09
CA ARG A 43 -5.78 -26.13 -15.30
C ARG A 43 -6.22 -27.57 -15.25
N THR A 44 -5.25 -28.44 -15.01
CA THR A 44 -5.55 -29.85 -14.71
C THR A 44 -6.18 -29.98 -13.32
N PRO A 45 -7.00 -31.01 -13.06
CA PRO A 45 -7.71 -31.14 -11.78
C PRO A 45 -6.81 -31.16 -10.54
N TRP A 46 -5.57 -31.63 -10.67
CA TRP A 46 -4.58 -31.76 -9.58
C TRP A 46 -3.69 -30.53 -9.38
N GLU A 47 -3.64 -29.64 -10.36
CA GLU A 47 -2.77 -28.46 -10.32
C GLU A 47 -3.38 -27.36 -9.46
N PRO A 48 -2.69 -26.86 -8.41
CA PRO A 48 -3.18 -25.73 -7.63
C PRO A 48 -3.32 -24.48 -8.49
N ASP A 49 -4.38 -23.71 -8.25
CA ASP A 49 -4.50 -22.37 -8.81
C ASP A 49 -3.89 -21.40 -7.81
N TYR A 50 -2.58 -21.12 -7.93
CA TYR A 50 -1.87 -20.30 -6.95
C TYR A 50 -2.46 -18.90 -6.78
N ARG A 51 -3.12 -18.36 -7.82
CA ARG A 51 -3.82 -17.08 -7.72
C ARG A 51 -5.00 -17.20 -6.78
N LEU A 52 -5.85 -18.23 -6.92
CA LEU A 52 -6.99 -18.46 -6.02
C LEU A 52 -6.57 -18.97 -4.63
N GLU A 53 -5.53 -19.79 -4.55
CA GLU A 53 -4.94 -20.29 -3.30
C GLU A 53 -4.48 -19.14 -2.41
N PHE A 54 -3.85 -18.11 -2.98
CA PHE A 54 -3.42 -16.91 -2.26
C PHE A 54 -4.58 -16.20 -1.54
N TYR A 55 -5.78 -16.25 -2.09
CA TYR A 55 -6.97 -15.67 -1.47
C TYR A 55 -7.72 -16.64 -0.55
N GLY A 56 -7.23 -17.87 -0.37
CA GLY A 56 -7.82 -18.85 0.53
C GLY A 56 -8.10 -18.27 1.92
N ARG A 57 -9.33 -18.45 2.40
CA ARG A 57 -9.87 -17.93 3.66
C ARG A 57 -9.92 -16.40 3.76
N ARG A 58 -9.92 -15.68 2.63
CA ARG A 58 -10.08 -14.22 2.59
C ARG A 58 -11.44 -13.82 2.04
N MET A 59 -11.99 -12.72 2.55
CA MET A 59 -13.11 -12.04 1.91
C MET A 59 -12.60 -11.31 0.67
N VAL A 60 -13.25 -11.49 -0.47
CA VAL A 60 -12.81 -10.94 -1.75
C VAL A 60 -13.96 -10.29 -2.53
N GLU A 61 -13.61 -9.34 -3.40
CA GLU A 61 -14.43 -8.92 -4.53
C GLU A 61 -13.83 -9.56 -5.80
N ILE A 62 -14.70 -10.17 -6.61
CA ILE A 62 -14.36 -10.80 -7.88
C ILE A 62 -15.12 -10.09 -8.98
N GLU A 63 -14.42 -9.67 -10.04
CA GLU A 63 -15.05 -9.35 -11.32
C GLU A 63 -14.91 -10.55 -12.25
N GLY A 64 -16.02 -10.97 -12.86
CA GLY A 64 -16.02 -12.17 -13.69
C GLY A 64 -17.33 -12.47 -14.39
N LYS A 65 -17.33 -13.57 -15.14
CA LYS A 65 -18.47 -14.04 -15.93
C LYS A 65 -18.97 -15.38 -15.38
N LEU A 66 -20.28 -15.51 -15.22
CA LEU A 66 -20.86 -16.78 -14.79
C LEU A 66 -20.85 -17.77 -15.97
N LEU A 67 -20.03 -18.82 -15.96
CA LEU A 67 -19.98 -19.80 -17.04
C LEU A 67 -21.29 -20.62 -17.10
N ASP A 68 -21.72 -21.14 -15.95
CA ASP A 68 -22.96 -21.91 -15.81
C ASP A 68 -23.86 -21.31 -14.72
N ARG A 69 -24.48 -22.10 -13.82
CA ARG A 69 -25.29 -21.60 -12.70
C ARG A 69 -24.47 -21.38 -11.43
N HIS A 70 -23.35 -22.07 -11.28
CA HIS A 70 -22.54 -22.08 -10.06
C HIS A 70 -21.05 -21.90 -10.35
N THR A 71 -20.62 -21.73 -11.60
CA THR A 71 -19.20 -21.50 -11.93
C THR A 71 -18.97 -20.06 -12.37
N ILE A 72 -18.02 -19.37 -11.73
CA ILE A 72 -17.54 -18.04 -12.10
C ILE A 72 -16.17 -18.18 -12.76
N GLN A 73 -16.07 -17.69 -14.00
CA GLN A 73 -14.78 -17.36 -14.61
C GLN A 73 -14.30 -16.03 -14.01
N VAL A 74 -13.18 -16.06 -13.32
CA VAL A 74 -12.57 -14.93 -12.62
C VAL A 74 -11.71 -14.16 -13.60
N GLU A 75 -12.00 -12.87 -13.78
CA GLU A 75 -11.13 -11.93 -14.51
C GLU A 75 -10.19 -11.24 -13.53
N THR A 76 -10.76 -10.67 -12.47
CA THR A 76 -10.00 -10.04 -11.37
C THR A 76 -10.51 -10.53 -10.02
N ILE A 77 -9.62 -10.51 -9.04
CA ILE A 77 -9.90 -10.89 -7.66
C ILE A 77 -9.04 -10.04 -6.73
N ASP A 78 -9.69 -9.38 -5.78
CA ASP A 78 -9.06 -8.50 -4.81
C ASP A 78 -9.60 -8.78 -3.41
N ALA A 79 -8.73 -8.71 -2.40
CA ALA A 79 -9.16 -8.86 -1.02
C ALA A 79 -9.99 -7.64 -0.59
N ILE A 80 -11.13 -7.88 0.05
CA ILE A 80 -11.89 -6.81 0.69
C ILE A 80 -11.15 -6.42 1.96
N LEU A 81 -10.47 -5.28 1.91
CA LEU A 81 -9.81 -4.70 3.06
C LEU A 81 -10.87 -4.10 4.00
N SER A 82 -11.00 -4.68 5.18
CA SER A 82 -11.83 -4.15 6.27
C SER A 82 -10.91 -3.58 7.35
N PRO A 83 -11.19 -2.41 7.93
CA PRO A 83 -10.45 -1.88 9.07
C PRO A 83 -10.43 -2.83 10.29
N ARG A 84 -11.31 -3.84 10.31
CA ARG A 84 -11.43 -4.83 11.38
C ARG A 84 -10.68 -6.15 11.09
N ILE A 85 -10.08 -6.29 9.91
CA ILE A 85 -9.24 -7.44 9.55
C ILE A 85 -7.78 -6.97 9.62
N PRO A 86 -6.88 -7.70 10.31
CA PRO A 86 -5.45 -7.39 10.30
C PRO A 86 -4.97 -7.29 8.86
N GLN A 87 -4.46 -6.12 8.48
CA GLN A 87 -3.81 -5.96 7.18
C GLN A 87 -2.47 -6.70 7.26
N PRO A 88 -1.99 -7.34 6.17
CA PRO A 88 -0.60 -7.78 6.12
C PRO A 88 0.24 -6.55 6.45
N GLU A 89 1.02 -6.65 7.52
CA GLU A 89 1.67 -5.56 8.26
C GLU A 89 2.01 -4.38 7.34
N GLN A 90 1.31 -3.26 7.50
CA GLN A 90 2.02 -2.00 7.37
C GLN A 90 3.00 -2.05 8.54
N ASP A 91 4.28 -2.36 8.27
CA ASP A 91 5.32 -2.37 9.30
C ASP A 91 5.10 -1.16 10.22
N GLU A 92 4.83 -1.39 11.50
CA GLU A 92 4.72 -0.28 12.45
C GLU A 92 6.02 0.53 12.33
N PRO A 93 5.95 1.87 12.14
CA PRO A 93 7.14 2.67 11.93
C PRO A 93 8.17 2.40 13.01
N ARG A 94 9.41 2.17 12.58
CA ARG A 94 10.54 1.83 13.44
C ARG A 94 11.82 2.42 12.87
N ILE A 95 12.84 2.52 13.71
CA ILE A 95 14.15 3.05 13.32
C ILE A 95 14.77 2.20 12.20
N GLY A 96 15.42 2.85 11.24
CA GLY A 96 16.15 2.23 10.12
C GLY A 96 15.25 1.59 9.05
N HIS A 97 13.95 1.86 9.09
CA HIS A 97 13.00 1.39 8.09
C HIS A 97 12.18 2.56 7.53
N PRO A 98 12.19 2.79 6.20
CA PRO A 98 11.34 3.79 5.58
C PRO A 98 9.85 3.50 5.82
N PHE A 99 9.08 4.54 6.12
CA PHE A 99 7.62 4.47 6.25
C PHE A 99 6.94 5.68 5.61
N GLU A 100 5.66 5.53 5.26
CA GLU A 100 4.87 6.61 4.65
C GLU A 100 4.11 7.42 5.69
N LEU A 101 4.22 8.74 5.60
CA LEU A 101 3.48 9.72 6.39
C LEU A 101 2.60 10.58 5.48
N LYS A 102 1.30 10.66 5.77
CA LYS A 102 0.40 11.61 5.10
C LYS A 102 0.56 13.00 5.67
N LEU A 103 0.27 14.04 4.86
CA LEU A 103 0.23 15.41 5.35
C LEU A 103 -0.77 15.55 6.51
N GLY A 104 -0.31 16.12 7.63
CA GLY A 104 -1.06 16.23 8.88
C GLY A 104 -1.09 14.96 9.73
N GLN A 105 -0.52 13.85 9.26
CA GLN A 105 -0.39 12.62 10.05
C GLN A 105 0.77 12.73 11.03
N SER A 106 0.58 12.11 12.18
CA SER A 106 1.61 11.86 13.19
C SER A 106 1.67 10.36 13.49
N VAL A 107 2.87 9.84 13.69
CA VAL A 107 3.09 8.44 14.04
C VAL A 107 4.17 8.29 15.11
N HIS A 108 3.90 7.43 16.08
CA HIS A 108 4.86 7.04 17.09
C HIS A 108 5.68 5.87 16.58
N LEU A 109 7.00 5.90 16.79
CA LEU A 109 7.87 4.77 16.44
C LEU A 109 7.70 3.65 17.46
N SER A 110 7.57 2.41 16.98
CA SER A 110 7.33 1.23 17.83
C SER A 110 8.55 0.84 18.68
N ASP A 111 9.75 1.22 18.25
CA ASP A 111 11.04 0.84 18.85
C ASP A 111 11.83 2.03 19.43
N ALA A 112 11.20 3.21 19.50
CA ALA A 112 11.82 4.43 20.02
C ALA A 112 10.77 5.37 20.64
N PRO A 113 11.12 6.10 21.73
CA PRO A 113 10.22 7.06 22.36
C PRO A 113 10.16 8.37 21.57
N LEU A 114 9.72 8.28 20.31
CA LEU A 114 9.74 9.37 19.34
C LEU A 114 8.46 9.35 18.50
N THR A 115 7.86 10.52 18.37
CA THR A 115 6.72 10.76 17.48
C THR A 115 7.16 11.64 16.32
N VAL A 116 6.84 11.25 15.08
CA VAL A 116 7.16 11.98 13.86
C VAL A 116 5.87 12.45 13.19
N ALA A 117 5.77 13.74 12.90
CA ALA A 117 4.62 14.33 12.24
C ALA A 117 5.02 15.07 10.96
N PHE A 118 4.22 14.90 9.90
CA PHE A 118 4.36 15.66 8.66
C PHE A 118 3.43 16.87 8.71
N LEU A 119 3.99 18.07 8.92
CA LEU A 119 3.21 19.27 9.22
C LEU A 119 2.72 20.00 7.96
N SER A 120 3.62 20.31 7.04
CA SER A 120 3.33 21.19 5.90
C SER A 120 4.25 20.92 4.72
N VAL A 121 3.77 21.30 3.52
CA VAL A 121 4.58 21.50 2.33
C VAL A 121 4.66 23.00 2.11
N GLU A 122 5.84 23.58 2.31
CA GLU A 122 6.04 25.04 2.19
C GLU A 122 6.18 25.46 0.71
N GLY A 123 6.62 24.53 -0.14
CA GLY A 123 6.69 24.75 -1.58
C GLY A 123 6.86 23.45 -2.35
N ASP A 124 6.17 23.34 -3.49
CA ASP A 124 6.43 22.30 -4.48
C ASP A 124 6.60 22.93 -5.86
N SER A 125 7.82 22.86 -6.35
CA SER A 125 8.27 23.40 -7.65
C SER A 125 8.92 22.32 -8.51
N ARG A 126 8.75 21.04 -8.14
CA ARG A 126 9.36 19.91 -8.84
C ARG A 126 8.96 19.91 -10.30
N CYS A 127 9.92 19.69 -11.20
CA CYS A 127 9.64 19.64 -12.63
C CYS A 127 8.65 18.51 -12.94
N PRO A 128 7.46 18.80 -13.50
CA PRO A 128 6.48 17.77 -13.77
C PRO A 128 6.97 16.70 -14.74
N THR A 129 6.59 15.46 -14.48
CA THR A 129 6.93 14.34 -15.37
C THR A 129 6.33 14.58 -16.76
N GLY A 130 7.16 14.39 -17.79
CA GLY A 130 6.78 14.59 -19.20
C GLY A 130 7.07 16.00 -19.74
N LEU A 131 7.64 16.89 -18.93
CA LEU A 131 8.12 18.21 -19.36
C LEU A 131 9.65 18.27 -19.35
N THR A 132 10.21 19.17 -20.16
CA THR A 132 11.65 19.50 -20.12
C THR A 132 11.82 20.82 -19.38
N CYS A 133 12.37 20.77 -18.18
CA CYS A 133 12.65 21.97 -17.39
C CYS A 133 14.12 22.37 -17.51
N VAL A 134 14.39 23.67 -17.35
CA VAL A 134 15.77 24.20 -17.24
C VAL A 134 16.36 23.89 -15.86
N TRP A 135 15.51 23.74 -14.85
CA TRP A 135 15.87 23.40 -13.47
C TRP A 135 15.03 22.21 -13.00
N GLU A 136 15.61 21.31 -12.23
CA GLU A 136 14.95 20.07 -11.76
C GLU A 136 13.78 20.35 -10.80
N GLY A 137 13.77 21.54 -10.18
CA GLY A 137 12.79 21.92 -9.17
C GLY A 137 13.02 21.24 -7.83
N LYS A 138 12.22 21.61 -6.83
CA LYS A 138 12.35 21.08 -5.46
C LYS A 138 11.02 21.05 -4.74
N CYS A 139 10.93 20.24 -3.70
CA CYS A 139 9.82 20.24 -2.76
C CYS A 139 10.35 20.43 -1.34
N ASP A 140 9.87 21.48 -0.67
CA ASP A 140 10.24 21.86 0.69
C ASP A 140 9.12 21.41 1.64
N ILE A 141 9.46 20.58 2.63
CA ILE A 141 8.53 20.04 3.61
C ILE A 141 8.98 20.30 5.05
N VAL A 142 8.03 20.31 5.98
CA VAL A 142 8.29 20.45 7.42
C VAL A 142 7.85 19.19 8.14
N LEU A 143 8.80 18.56 8.82
CA LEU A 143 8.53 17.50 9.79
C LEU A 143 8.65 18.03 11.22
N CYS A 144 7.99 17.39 12.16
CA CYS A 144 8.15 17.64 13.59
C CYS A 144 8.49 16.34 14.30
N LEU A 145 9.61 16.34 15.02
CA LEU A 145 10.06 15.21 15.83
C LEU A 145 9.88 15.54 17.30
N THR A 146 9.08 14.73 17.99
CA THR A 146 8.71 14.93 19.39
C THR A 146 9.13 13.72 20.19
N PRO A 147 10.22 13.79 20.97
CA PRO A 147 10.53 12.77 21.95
C PRO A 147 9.50 12.74 23.07
N ASP A 148 9.32 11.58 23.68
CA ASP A 148 8.38 11.46 24.79
C ASP A 148 8.80 12.35 25.97
N GLY A 149 7.86 13.18 26.45
CA GLY A 149 8.09 14.09 27.58
C GLY A 149 8.92 15.33 27.24
N ALA A 150 9.22 15.59 25.97
CA ALA A 150 9.90 16.81 25.50
C ALA A 150 9.05 17.56 24.46
N ASP A 151 9.40 18.83 24.23
CA ASP A 151 8.78 19.63 23.17
C ASP A 151 9.26 19.16 21.79
N GLY A 152 8.33 19.19 20.83
CA GLY A 152 8.63 18.83 19.44
C GLY A 152 9.55 19.83 18.75
N GLN A 153 10.52 19.33 17.99
CA GLN A 153 11.40 20.13 17.15
C GLN A 153 11.00 20.00 15.69
N LYS A 154 10.82 21.16 15.04
CA LYS A 154 10.55 21.22 13.61
C LYS A 154 11.85 21.12 12.83
N VAL A 155 11.79 20.46 11.68
CA VAL A 155 12.89 20.34 10.74
C VAL A 155 12.37 20.57 9.32
N ASP A 156 13.03 21.48 8.62
CA ASP A 156 12.77 21.78 7.21
C ASP A 156 13.67 20.88 6.36
N LEU A 157 13.07 20.18 5.39
CA LEU A 157 13.77 19.25 4.49
C LEU A 157 13.39 19.57 3.04
N THR A 158 14.37 19.53 2.16
CA THR A 158 14.21 19.84 0.74
C THR A 158 14.51 18.61 -0.11
N VAL A 159 13.49 18.09 -0.79
CA VAL A 159 13.64 17.01 -1.77
C VAL A 159 13.94 17.63 -3.14
N GLN A 160 15.18 17.44 -3.61
CA GLN A 160 15.67 17.95 -4.88
C GLN A 160 16.56 16.90 -5.58
N GLY A 161 16.41 16.78 -6.90
CA GLY A 161 17.26 15.93 -7.73
C GLY A 161 18.75 16.28 -7.58
N GLY A 162 19.60 15.26 -7.49
CA GLY A 162 21.05 15.42 -7.35
C GLY A 162 21.54 16.06 -6.05
N ARG A 163 20.65 16.36 -5.09
CA ARG A 163 20.96 17.00 -3.80
C ARG A 163 20.33 16.25 -2.61
N PRO A 164 20.69 14.98 -2.40
CA PRO A 164 20.16 14.19 -1.28
C PRO A 164 20.56 14.79 0.09
N ASP A 165 21.68 15.53 0.15
CA ASP A 165 22.17 16.24 1.34
C ASP A 165 21.16 17.25 1.92
N LEU A 166 20.19 17.70 1.11
CA LEU A 166 19.15 18.64 1.54
C LEU A 166 17.88 17.94 2.04
N ALA A 167 17.75 16.65 1.75
CA ALA A 167 16.61 15.82 2.16
C ALA A 167 16.91 15.05 3.47
N GLU A 168 18.03 15.36 4.13
CA GLU A 168 18.42 14.78 5.40
C GLU A 168 18.75 15.84 6.46
N ALA A 169 18.56 15.50 7.73
CA ALA A 169 18.93 16.36 8.85
C ALA A 169 19.17 15.55 10.13
N VAL A 170 19.92 16.15 11.06
CA VAL A 170 20.07 15.65 12.42
C VAL A 170 19.23 16.50 13.37
N VAL A 171 18.25 15.89 14.04
CA VAL A 171 17.36 16.59 14.98
C VAL A 171 16.98 15.67 16.13
N VAL A 172 16.99 16.21 17.35
CA VAL A 172 16.74 15.49 18.60
C VAL A 172 17.54 14.18 18.79
N GLY A 173 18.75 14.11 18.25
CA GLY A 173 19.62 12.93 18.36
C GLY A 173 19.31 11.81 17.35
N TYR A 174 18.44 12.08 16.37
CA TYR A 174 18.13 11.18 15.26
C TYR A 174 18.58 11.78 13.94
N HIS A 175 19.01 10.91 13.02
CA HIS A 175 19.17 11.24 11.61
C HIS A 175 17.82 11.01 10.92
N VAL A 176 17.34 11.99 10.17
CA VAL A 176 16.05 11.97 9.48
C VAL A 176 16.33 12.11 8.00
N GLU A 177 15.79 11.22 7.18
CA GLU A 177 15.91 11.26 5.73
C GLU A 177 14.53 11.20 5.09
N VAL A 178 14.33 11.99 4.03
CA VAL A 178 13.11 11.97 3.21
C VAL A 178 13.47 11.44 1.82
N HIS A 179 13.09 10.19 1.59
CA HIS A 179 13.35 9.48 0.34
C HIS A 179 12.51 10.01 -0.82
N ALA A 180 11.26 10.38 -0.55
CA ALA A 180 10.35 10.86 -1.57
C ALA A 180 9.18 11.66 -0.97
N VAL A 181 8.66 12.60 -1.76
CA VAL A 181 7.34 13.20 -1.54
C VAL A 181 6.42 12.80 -2.69
N LYS A 182 5.23 12.29 -2.40
CA LYS A 182 4.21 11.90 -3.38
C LYS A 182 2.94 12.72 -3.15
N PRO A 183 2.07 12.87 -4.17
CA PRO A 183 2.32 12.54 -5.56
C PRO A 183 3.41 13.44 -6.18
N TYR A 184 4.09 12.94 -7.21
CA TYR A 184 5.01 13.74 -8.00
C TYR A 184 4.21 14.46 -9.11
N PRO A 185 4.50 15.74 -9.43
CA PRO A 185 3.75 16.47 -10.44
C PRO A 185 3.82 15.82 -11.83
N THR A 186 2.75 15.97 -12.61
CA THR A 186 2.67 15.47 -13.99
C THR A 186 2.26 16.59 -14.93
N ALA A 187 2.49 16.46 -16.24
CA ALA A 187 2.03 17.46 -17.20
C ALA A 187 0.50 17.71 -17.13
N ALA A 188 -0.30 16.70 -16.77
CA ALA A 188 -1.74 16.83 -16.59
C ALA A 188 -2.13 17.49 -15.26
N GLN A 189 -1.31 17.32 -14.22
CA GLN A 189 -1.49 17.94 -12.90
C GLN A 189 -0.14 18.50 -12.41
N PRO A 190 0.26 19.70 -12.88
CA PRO A 190 1.55 20.32 -12.54
C PRO A 190 1.65 20.76 -11.09
N GLN A 191 0.50 20.97 -10.44
CA GLN A 191 0.41 21.24 -9.02
C GLN A 191 -0.47 20.17 -8.38
N PRO A 192 0.13 19.25 -7.59
CA PRO A 192 -0.64 18.20 -6.96
C PRO A 192 -1.66 18.72 -5.95
N ASP A 193 -2.69 17.92 -5.70
CA ASP A 193 -3.67 18.20 -4.64
C ASP A 193 -2.96 18.19 -3.27
N PRO A 194 -2.99 19.31 -2.52
CA PRO A 194 -2.33 19.39 -1.23
C PRO A 194 -2.77 18.33 -0.21
N SER A 195 -4.02 17.86 -0.30
CA SER A 195 -4.55 16.85 0.63
C SER A 195 -4.02 15.44 0.39
N LEU A 196 -3.36 15.21 -0.75
CA LEU A 196 -2.82 13.90 -1.14
C LEU A 196 -1.32 13.76 -0.84
N TYR A 197 -0.68 14.79 -0.28
CA TYR A 197 0.74 14.72 0.01
C TYR A 197 1.06 13.61 1.01
N THR A 198 2.09 12.84 0.67
CA THR A 198 2.72 11.83 1.52
C THR A 198 4.23 11.96 1.41
N ALA A 199 4.94 11.71 2.50
CA ALA A 199 6.39 11.65 2.54
C ALA A 199 6.82 10.22 2.90
N VAL A 200 7.84 9.71 2.21
CA VAL A 200 8.54 8.47 2.59
C VAL A 200 9.71 8.89 3.46
N VAL A 201 9.63 8.61 4.76
CA VAL A 201 10.58 9.08 5.78
C VAL A 201 11.30 7.88 6.38
N GLU A 202 12.59 8.03 6.64
CA GLU A 202 13.39 7.09 7.41
C GLU A 202 14.04 7.81 8.59
N ILE A 203 14.08 7.13 9.75
CA ILE A 203 14.66 7.65 10.98
C ILE A 203 15.82 6.74 11.40
N GLY A 204 17.03 7.25 11.38
CA GLY A 204 18.25 6.58 11.83
C GLY A 204 18.72 7.05 13.20
N ARG A 205 19.57 6.25 13.86
CA ARG A 205 20.33 6.68 15.04
C ARG A 205 21.64 7.31 14.61
N ILE A 206 22.09 8.31 15.37
CA ILE A 206 23.44 8.86 15.25
C ILE A 206 24.35 7.97 16.10
N GLU A 207 25.36 7.37 15.48
CA GLU A 207 26.41 6.62 16.19
C GLU A 207 27.38 7.55 16.95
#